data_AF-A0A1J5D5U5-F1
#
_entry.id   AF-A0A1J5D5U5-F1
#
_cell.length_a   1.000
_cell.length_b   1.000
_cell.length_c   1.000
_cell.angle_alpha   90.00
_cell.angle_beta   90.00
_cell.angle_gamma   90.00
#
_symmetry.space_group_name_H-M   'P 1'
#
loop_
_entity.id
_entity.type
_entity.pdbx_description
1 polymer ?
#
loop_
_entity_poly.entity_id
_entity_poly.type
_entity_poly.pdbx_seq_one_letter_code
_entity_poly.pdbx_strand_id
1 'polypeptide(L)'
;MTRVLILVNAPASGQRWKNEATSDRAVEGMSASVAVALADRGFQVTTEKVGLSPREAIDAIEKAHPDLVFNFCETMCGNSRLEPAVPYLLGWLGIPYTGNPAGVLALLIDKVQTKRILRGLGLPTPDFLEARDEKDLNEWKSWPAILKPAAEDASLGIDSGSVVETPDAARERFHLLADRFGLPVLVEKFIAGRELNVAVLQTPSGLRLGINEIDFSALPGSHPKILTYEAKWAEDSDVCRLTPVKTPPNLTPTLSHEVRGLAQAAFEKLGLRGYARVDFRVDESEHPWILEINPNPDISEDAGFAKSLPQMGLAYPDAVEIIARAALPGNDSTSDRPKLFCSKHKQIAVRSLRADDRGPIENILRGTGFFHNEEVAVALELVDDALQKADQQDYFFGLADIGNALAGFVCYGQRPLTEATYDLYWVCVDASLHNRGIGKVLMEWAEERMQKRGCRAVIVETSGRPIYEPTREFYKRIGYLQEARIKDFYENGDDLVIYTKHFPDKAKRP
;
A
#
# COMPACT_ATOMS: atom_id res chain seq x y z
N MET A 1 20.10 9.92 -7.31
CA MET A 1 18.91 10.52 -7.94
C MET A 1 17.77 9.54 -7.74
N THR A 2 16.61 9.97 -7.24
CA THR A 2 15.48 9.05 -6.96
C THR A 2 14.84 8.63 -8.28
N ARG A 3 14.71 7.32 -8.50
CA ARG A 3 14.09 6.71 -9.69
C ARG A 3 12.60 6.51 -9.45
N VAL A 4 11.79 7.09 -10.34
CA VAL A 4 10.33 6.98 -10.32
C VAL A 4 9.89 6.23 -11.58
N LEU A 5 9.14 5.16 -11.38
CA LEU A 5 8.39 4.50 -12.44
C LEU A 5 6.94 4.95 -12.37
N ILE A 6 6.45 5.64 -13.38
CA ILE A 6 5.04 5.96 -13.54
C ILE A 6 4.37 4.75 -14.21
N LEU A 7 3.39 4.15 -13.54
CA LEU A 7 2.58 3.08 -14.10
C LEU A 7 1.19 3.62 -14.47
N VAL A 8 0.82 3.45 -15.73
CA VAL A 8 -0.52 3.79 -16.24
C VAL A 8 -1.20 2.53 -16.79
N ASN A 9 -2.54 2.47 -16.73
CA ASN A 9 -3.25 1.36 -17.34
C ASN A 9 -3.17 1.40 -18.87
N ALA A 10 -3.07 0.22 -19.48
CA ALA A 10 -3.26 0.08 -20.92
C ALA A 10 -4.72 0.45 -21.28
N PRO A 11 -4.94 1.11 -22.43
CA PRO A 11 -6.29 1.50 -22.84
C PRO A 11 -7.19 0.27 -23.01
N ALA A 12 -8.48 0.43 -22.74
CA ALA A 12 -9.45 -0.63 -22.91
C ALA A 12 -9.52 -1.08 -24.39
N SER A 13 -9.29 -2.37 -24.64
CA SER A 13 -9.31 -2.95 -26.00
C SER A 13 -10.68 -3.52 -26.41
N GLY A 14 -11.72 -3.35 -25.57
CA GLY A 14 -13.02 -4.01 -25.71
C GLY A 14 -14.13 -3.16 -26.33
N GLN A 15 -15.05 -3.82 -27.06
CA GLN A 15 -16.27 -3.20 -27.62
C GLN A 15 -17.26 -2.68 -26.55
N ARG A 16 -17.12 -3.08 -25.29
CA ARG A 16 -18.05 -2.75 -24.20
C ARG A 16 -18.19 -1.25 -23.95
N TRP A 17 -17.17 -0.45 -24.30
CA TRP A 17 -17.06 0.97 -23.95
C TRP A 17 -16.67 1.88 -25.14
N LYS A 18 -17.05 1.50 -26.37
CA LYS A 18 -16.66 2.19 -27.61
C LYS A 18 -16.84 3.72 -27.62
N ASN A 19 -17.75 4.26 -26.82
CA ASN A 19 -18.06 5.69 -26.75
C ASN A 19 -17.56 6.39 -25.47
N GLU A 20 -16.88 5.67 -24.57
CA GLU A 20 -16.49 6.18 -23.24
C GLU A 20 -14.97 6.09 -22.98
N ALA A 21 -14.18 5.80 -24.04
CA ALA A 21 -12.71 5.70 -24.02
C ALA A 21 -11.97 7.03 -23.79
N THR A 22 -12.68 8.12 -23.52
CA THR A 22 -12.09 9.46 -23.29
C THR A 22 -11.40 9.54 -21.92
N SER A 23 -11.86 8.79 -20.92
CA SER A 23 -11.20 8.71 -19.60
C SER A 23 -9.77 8.14 -19.71
N ASP A 24 -9.56 7.16 -20.59
CA ASP A 24 -8.24 6.55 -20.80
C ASP A 24 -7.24 7.54 -21.43
N ARG A 25 -7.71 8.55 -22.18
CA ARG A 25 -6.85 9.60 -22.77
C ARG A 25 -6.38 10.62 -21.72
N ALA A 26 -7.19 10.88 -20.70
CA ALA A 26 -6.82 11.77 -19.60
C ALA A 26 -5.60 11.24 -18.82
N VAL A 27 -5.49 9.91 -18.68
CA VAL A 27 -4.36 9.25 -18.00
C VAL A 27 -3.02 9.51 -18.72
N GLU A 28 -3.01 9.58 -20.06
CA GLU A 28 -1.79 9.88 -20.82
C GLU A 28 -1.31 11.32 -20.61
N GLY A 29 -2.25 12.29 -20.64
CA GLY A 29 -1.97 13.69 -20.35
C GLY A 29 -1.46 13.89 -18.91
N MET A 30 -2.15 13.27 -17.94
CA MET A 30 -1.78 13.27 -16.53
C MET A 30 -0.35 12.75 -16.32
N SER A 31 -0.02 11.60 -16.93
CA SER A 31 1.31 11.00 -16.81
C SER A 31 2.40 11.91 -17.38
N ALA A 32 2.11 12.66 -18.45
CA ALA A 32 3.09 13.57 -19.05
C ALA A 32 3.38 14.77 -18.15
N SER A 33 2.35 15.44 -17.64
CA SER A 33 2.50 16.58 -16.70
C SER A 33 3.24 16.18 -15.42
N VAL A 34 2.91 15.01 -14.85
CA VAL A 34 3.63 14.49 -13.66
C VAL A 34 5.07 14.13 -13.98
N ALA A 35 5.35 13.54 -15.15
CA ALA A 35 6.72 13.23 -15.54
C ALA A 35 7.59 14.48 -15.67
N VAL A 36 7.07 15.56 -16.28
CA VAL A 36 7.77 16.84 -16.39
C VAL A 36 7.99 17.46 -15.01
N ALA A 37 6.94 17.55 -14.18
CA ALA A 37 7.02 18.11 -12.83
C ALA A 37 8.07 17.39 -11.95
N LEU A 38 8.16 16.06 -12.06
CA LEU A 38 9.17 15.26 -11.35
C LEU A 38 10.57 15.43 -11.94
N ALA A 39 10.71 15.44 -13.27
CA ALA A 39 12.00 15.63 -13.92
C ALA A 39 12.63 16.99 -13.55
N ASP A 40 11.83 18.06 -13.55
CA ASP A 40 12.25 19.40 -13.15
C ASP A 40 12.70 19.49 -11.69
N ARG A 41 12.25 18.54 -10.85
CA ARG A 41 12.65 18.39 -9.43
C ARG A 41 13.79 17.39 -9.23
N GLY A 42 14.43 16.94 -10.31
CA GLY A 42 15.61 16.08 -10.25
C GLY A 42 15.30 14.61 -9.95
N PHE A 43 14.10 14.13 -10.26
CA PHE A 43 13.80 12.70 -10.27
C PHE A 43 14.17 12.08 -11.64
N GLN A 44 14.60 10.83 -11.63
CA GLN A 44 14.76 10.06 -12.86
C GLN A 44 13.45 9.35 -13.17
N VAL A 45 12.73 9.79 -14.19
CA VAL A 45 11.37 9.31 -14.48
C VAL A 45 11.37 8.35 -15.66
N THR A 46 10.64 7.25 -15.53
CA THR A 46 10.28 6.33 -16.62
C THR A 46 8.77 6.09 -16.56
N THR A 47 8.14 5.84 -17.70
CA THR A 47 6.71 5.56 -17.78
C THR A 47 6.50 4.26 -18.53
N GLU A 48 5.68 3.36 -17.98
CA GLU A 48 5.32 2.09 -18.61
C GLU A 48 3.80 1.87 -18.49
N LYS A 49 3.24 1.21 -19.52
CA LYS A 49 1.81 0.85 -19.55
C LYS A 49 1.62 -0.59 -19.09
N VAL A 50 0.58 -0.84 -18.28
CA VAL A 50 0.27 -2.19 -17.78
C VAL A 50 -1.16 -2.59 -18.13
N GLY A 51 -1.30 -3.74 -18.80
CA GLY A 51 -2.58 -4.35 -19.14
C GLY A 51 -3.02 -5.41 -18.13
N LEU A 52 -3.69 -6.46 -18.60
CA LEU A 52 -4.26 -7.51 -17.75
C LEU A 52 -3.23 -8.52 -17.22
N SER A 53 -1.99 -8.48 -17.71
CA SER A 53 -0.95 -9.41 -17.30
C SER A 53 -0.12 -8.83 -16.15
N PRO A 54 -0.15 -9.43 -14.94
CA PRO A 54 0.72 -8.98 -13.84
C PRO A 54 2.21 -9.02 -14.20
N ARG A 55 2.59 -9.85 -15.17
CA ARG A 55 3.97 -9.93 -15.68
C ARG A 55 4.42 -8.62 -16.31
N GLU A 56 3.55 -7.88 -16.99
CA GLU A 56 3.93 -6.59 -17.61
C GLU A 56 4.37 -5.58 -16.54
N ALA A 57 3.63 -5.51 -15.43
CA ALA A 57 4.02 -4.67 -14.29
C ALA A 57 5.32 -5.14 -13.64
N ILE A 58 5.52 -6.45 -13.47
CA ILE A 58 6.75 -7.03 -12.91
C ILE A 58 7.95 -6.71 -13.81
N ASP A 59 7.86 -6.97 -15.11
CA ASP A 59 8.95 -6.76 -16.07
C ASP A 59 9.30 -5.25 -16.14
N ALA A 60 8.31 -4.36 -16.09
CA ALA A 60 8.52 -2.92 -16.00
C ALA A 60 9.29 -2.51 -14.73
N ILE A 61 8.92 -3.06 -13.57
CA ILE A 61 9.59 -2.83 -12.28
C ILE A 61 11.02 -3.36 -12.31
N GLU A 62 11.24 -4.58 -12.82
CA GLU A 62 12.57 -5.19 -12.94
C GLU A 62 13.48 -4.39 -13.87
N LYS A 63 12.96 -3.92 -15.00
CA LYS A 63 13.71 -3.10 -15.97
C LYS A 63 14.06 -1.72 -15.42
N ALA A 64 13.12 -1.05 -14.76
CA ALA A 64 13.31 0.32 -14.26
C ALA A 64 14.05 0.37 -12.92
N HIS A 65 14.01 -0.70 -12.13
CA HIS A 65 14.48 -0.76 -10.74
C HIS A 65 14.06 0.48 -9.92
N PRO A 66 12.77 0.83 -9.83
CA PRO A 66 12.36 2.11 -9.25
C PRO A 66 12.60 2.16 -7.73
N ASP A 67 12.86 3.37 -7.22
CA ASP A 67 12.84 3.63 -5.78
C ASP A 67 11.39 3.85 -5.28
N LEU A 68 10.50 4.31 -6.16
CA LEU A 68 9.05 4.35 -5.95
C LEU A 68 8.29 4.24 -7.28
N VAL A 69 7.05 3.77 -7.20
CA VAL A 69 6.09 3.78 -8.31
C VAL A 69 5.07 4.91 -8.13
N PHE A 70 4.96 5.80 -9.13
CA PHE A 70 3.85 6.73 -9.19
C PHE A 70 2.67 6.00 -9.86
N ASN A 71 1.63 5.68 -9.09
CA ASN A 71 0.54 4.82 -9.54
C ASN A 71 -0.62 5.63 -10.13
N PHE A 72 -0.86 5.47 -11.44
CA PHE A 72 -2.04 5.98 -12.16
C PHE A 72 -2.87 4.85 -12.77
N CYS A 73 -2.76 3.64 -12.24
CA CYS A 73 -3.56 2.52 -12.69
C CYS A 73 -4.96 2.60 -12.06
N GLU A 74 -5.91 3.17 -12.78
CA GLU A 74 -7.30 3.35 -12.32
C GLU A 74 -8.21 2.17 -12.73
N THR A 75 -7.90 1.50 -13.84
CA THR A 75 -8.63 0.33 -14.33
C THR A 75 -7.68 -0.71 -14.90
N MET A 76 -8.11 -1.96 -15.00
CA MET A 76 -7.37 -2.97 -15.80
C MET A 76 -8.20 -3.34 -17.03
N CYS A 77 -7.79 -2.87 -18.20
CA CYS A 77 -8.54 -2.98 -19.45
C CYS A 77 -10.02 -2.54 -19.32
N GLY A 78 -10.27 -1.42 -18.64
CA GLY A 78 -11.59 -0.83 -18.47
C GLY A 78 -12.46 -1.49 -17.39
N ASN A 79 -11.87 -2.26 -16.47
CA ASN A 79 -12.56 -2.76 -15.28
C ASN A 79 -12.02 -2.07 -14.02
N SER A 80 -12.77 -1.11 -13.48
CA SER A 80 -12.41 -0.34 -12.28
C SER A 80 -12.34 -1.19 -11.01
N ARG A 81 -13.05 -2.33 -10.95
CA ARG A 81 -12.94 -3.28 -9.82
C ARG A 81 -11.53 -3.86 -9.65
N LEU A 82 -10.69 -3.74 -10.67
CA LEU A 82 -9.30 -4.19 -10.66
C LEU A 82 -8.28 -3.07 -10.39
N GLU A 83 -8.71 -1.83 -10.10
CA GLU A 83 -7.81 -0.76 -9.62
C GLU A 83 -6.85 -1.25 -8.52
N PRO A 84 -7.30 -2.03 -7.50
CA PRO A 84 -6.42 -2.45 -6.42
C PRO A 84 -5.34 -3.46 -6.84
N ALA A 85 -5.43 -4.04 -8.05
CA ALA A 85 -4.55 -5.13 -8.48
C ALA A 85 -3.08 -4.71 -8.51
N VAL A 86 -2.77 -3.54 -9.08
CA VAL A 86 -1.40 -3.01 -9.15
C VAL A 86 -0.90 -2.64 -7.74
N PRO A 87 -1.63 -1.88 -6.91
CA PRO A 87 -1.26 -1.64 -5.52
C PRO A 87 -1.06 -2.92 -4.68
N TYR A 88 -1.86 -3.97 -4.87
CA TYR A 88 -1.63 -5.27 -4.21
C TYR A 88 -0.30 -5.90 -4.65
N LEU A 89 -0.01 -5.89 -5.94
CA LEU A 89 1.26 -6.39 -6.48
C LEU A 89 2.46 -5.59 -5.95
N LEU A 90 2.39 -4.26 -5.98
CA LEU A 90 3.43 -3.39 -5.44
C LEU A 90 3.65 -3.64 -3.94
N GLY A 91 2.57 -3.82 -3.19
CA GLY A 91 2.60 -4.22 -1.78
C GLY A 91 3.28 -5.58 -1.58
N TRP A 92 2.98 -6.59 -2.40
CA TRP A 92 3.63 -7.90 -2.37
C TRP A 92 5.13 -7.84 -2.71
N LEU A 93 5.52 -6.98 -3.64
CA LEU A 93 6.91 -6.79 -4.05
C LEU A 93 7.69 -5.87 -3.11
N GLY A 94 7.02 -5.23 -2.15
CA GLY A 94 7.63 -4.27 -1.23
C GLY A 94 8.06 -2.96 -1.89
N ILE A 95 7.52 -2.64 -3.06
CA ILE A 95 7.83 -1.43 -3.82
C ILE A 95 7.02 -0.25 -3.25
N PRO A 96 7.65 0.86 -2.82
CA PRO A 96 6.93 2.06 -2.40
C PRO A 96 6.09 2.63 -3.54
N TYR A 97 4.88 3.12 -3.25
CA TYR A 97 4.00 3.66 -4.29
C TYR A 97 3.10 4.80 -3.80
N THR A 98 2.78 5.74 -4.71
CA THR A 98 1.91 6.90 -4.44
C THR A 98 0.43 6.52 -4.34
N GLY A 99 -0.38 7.41 -3.76
CA GLY A 99 -1.81 7.17 -3.59
C GLY A 99 -2.13 6.18 -2.48
N ASN A 100 -3.33 5.61 -2.53
CA ASN A 100 -3.92 4.90 -1.39
C ASN A 100 -3.59 3.39 -1.32
N PRO A 101 -3.65 2.78 -0.12
CA PRO A 101 -3.44 1.34 0.05
C PRO A 101 -4.45 0.50 -0.74
N ALA A 102 -4.05 -0.66 -1.25
CA ALA A 102 -4.91 -1.53 -2.05
C ALA A 102 -6.24 -1.90 -1.36
N GLY A 103 -6.21 -2.13 -0.05
CA GLY A 103 -7.42 -2.41 0.74
C GLY A 103 -8.39 -1.23 0.80
N VAL A 104 -7.87 0.01 0.84
CA VAL A 104 -8.68 1.23 0.81
C VAL A 104 -9.29 1.45 -0.57
N LEU A 105 -8.53 1.22 -1.64
CA LEU A 105 -9.04 1.28 -3.01
C LEU A 105 -10.18 0.27 -3.23
N ALA A 106 -9.95 -0.99 -2.82
CA ALA A 106 -10.94 -2.05 -2.93
C ALA A 106 -12.24 -1.72 -2.15
N LEU A 107 -12.10 -1.04 -1.01
CA LEU A 107 -13.23 -0.61 -0.20
C LEU A 107 -14.04 0.50 -0.89
N LEU A 108 -13.35 1.48 -1.47
CA LEU A 108 -13.96 2.71 -1.97
C LEU A 108 -14.56 2.61 -3.37
N ILE A 109 -14.17 1.61 -4.16
CA ILE A 109 -14.82 1.31 -5.46
C ILE A 109 -16.31 0.95 -5.28
N ASP A 110 -16.66 0.23 -4.21
CA ASP A 110 -18.05 -0.13 -3.95
C ASP A 110 -18.74 0.99 -3.16
N LYS A 111 -19.57 1.76 -3.88
CA LYS A 111 -20.29 2.90 -3.30
C LYS A 111 -21.25 2.48 -2.20
N VAL A 112 -21.86 1.29 -2.29
CA VAL A 112 -22.77 0.78 -1.27
C VAL A 112 -22.01 0.46 0.01
N GLN A 113 -20.90 -0.28 -0.09
CA GLN A 113 -20.08 -0.62 1.09
C GLN A 113 -19.46 0.62 1.71
N THR A 114 -18.96 1.54 0.89
CA THR A 114 -18.44 2.83 1.34
C THR A 114 -19.47 3.57 2.19
N LYS A 115 -20.71 3.68 1.73
CA LYS A 115 -21.78 4.35 2.48
C LYS A 115 -22.16 3.64 3.77
N ARG A 116 -22.17 2.31 3.80
CA ARG A 116 -22.37 1.53 5.03
C ARG A 116 -21.30 1.87 6.07
N ILE A 117 -20.04 1.99 5.64
CA ILE A 117 -18.92 2.32 6.51
C ILE A 117 -18.99 3.77 6.98
N LEU A 118 -19.30 4.72 6.09
CA LEU A 118 -19.51 6.12 6.45
C LEU A 118 -20.54 6.25 7.58
N ARG A 119 -21.70 5.58 7.45
CA ARG A 119 -22.71 5.53 8.51
C ARG A 119 -22.19 4.94 9.81
N GLY A 120 -21.49 3.80 9.73
CA GLY A 120 -20.88 3.16 10.90
C GLY A 120 -19.85 4.04 11.62
N LEU A 121 -19.19 4.94 10.89
CA LEU A 121 -18.23 5.92 11.41
C LEU A 121 -18.88 7.22 11.89
N GLY A 122 -20.21 7.36 11.78
CA GLY A 122 -20.95 8.57 12.10
C GLY A 122 -20.72 9.72 11.11
N LEU A 123 -20.32 9.41 9.87
CA LEU A 123 -20.16 10.39 8.80
C LEU A 123 -21.44 10.48 7.97
N PRO A 124 -21.94 11.69 7.66
CA PRO A 124 -23.21 11.87 6.96
C PRO A 124 -23.07 11.44 5.50
N THR A 125 -23.98 10.60 5.04
CA THR A 125 -24.16 10.24 3.64
C THR A 125 -25.65 10.08 3.37
N PRO A 126 -26.15 10.42 2.17
CA PRO A 126 -27.59 10.38 1.90
C PRO A 126 -28.19 8.99 2.15
N ASP A 127 -29.51 8.93 2.31
CA ASP A 127 -30.20 7.65 2.32
C ASP A 127 -29.90 6.84 1.07
N PHE A 128 -29.72 5.53 1.23
CA PHE A 128 -29.41 4.66 0.12
C PHE A 128 -29.95 3.24 0.31
N LEU A 129 -30.15 2.57 -0.82
CA LEU A 129 -30.58 1.19 -0.95
C LEU A 129 -29.73 0.49 -2.02
N GLU A 130 -29.34 -0.75 -1.73
CA GLU A 130 -28.69 -1.65 -2.70
C GLU A 130 -29.77 -2.47 -3.39
N ALA A 131 -30.07 -2.17 -4.65
CA ALA A 131 -31.04 -2.93 -5.44
C ALA A 131 -30.33 -4.03 -6.26
N ARG A 132 -30.70 -5.29 -5.99
CA ARG A 132 -30.27 -6.48 -6.75
C ARG A 132 -31.41 -7.10 -7.56
N ASP A 133 -32.63 -6.71 -7.24
CA ASP A 133 -33.87 -7.10 -7.90
C ASP A 133 -34.78 -5.87 -7.97
N GLU A 134 -35.60 -5.77 -9.01
CA GLU A 134 -36.57 -4.68 -9.15
C GLU A 134 -37.48 -4.55 -7.91
N LYS A 135 -37.83 -5.69 -7.29
CA LYS A 135 -38.71 -5.69 -6.10
C LYS A 135 -38.10 -4.94 -4.91
N ASP A 136 -36.78 -4.83 -4.84
CA ASP A 136 -36.09 -4.12 -3.76
C ASP A 136 -36.47 -2.63 -3.79
N LEU A 137 -36.77 -2.07 -4.97
CA LEU A 137 -37.23 -0.68 -5.14
C LEU A 137 -38.52 -0.38 -4.37
N ASN A 138 -39.32 -1.40 -4.04
CA ASN A 138 -40.55 -1.21 -3.25
C ASN A 138 -40.25 -0.77 -1.80
N GLU A 139 -39.04 -1.02 -1.30
CA GLU A 139 -38.60 -0.58 0.03
C GLU A 139 -38.25 0.92 0.06
N TRP A 140 -37.97 1.51 -1.10
CA TRP A 140 -37.59 2.91 -1.19
C TRP A 140 -38.78 3.86 -0.97
N LYS A 141 -38.57 4.90 -0.16
CA LYS A 141 -39.58 5.93 0.18
C LYS A 141 -39.06 7.37 0.08
N SER A 142 -37.76 7.56 -0.13
CA SER A 142 -37.10 8.87 -0.07
C SER A 142 -36.94 9.49 -1.47
N TRP A 143 -38.04 9.94 -2.07
CA TRP A 143 -38.04 10.63 -3.38
C TRP A 143 -37.73 12.13 -3.25
N PRO A 144 -37.09 12.77 -4.25
CA PRO A 144 -36.53 12.18 -5.46
C PRO A 144 -35.28 11.33 -5.19
N ALA A 145 -35.00 10.38 -6.08
CA ALA A 145 -33.87 9.48 -5.98
C ALA A 145 -32.93 9.61 -7.19
N ILE A 146 -31.65 9.33 -7.00
CA ILE A 146 -30.69 9.11 -8.08
C ILE A 146 -30.33 7.62 -8.13
N LEU A 147 -30.45 7.02 -9.32
CA LEU A 147 -30.03 5.64 -9.58
C LEU A 147 -28.72 5.64 -10.37
N LYS A 148 -27.72 4.90 -9.87
CA LYS A 148 -26.39 4.80 -10.48
C LYS A 148 -25.79 3.40 -10.33
N PRO A 149 -24.85 2.99 -11.19
CA PRO A 149 -24.08 1.76 -10.98
C PRO A 149 -23.33 1.81 -9.64
N ALA A 150 -23.29 0.70 -8.91
CA ALA A 150 -22.66 0.68 -7.58
C ALA A 150 -21.12 0.69 -7.59
N ALA A 151 -20.50 0.26 -8.69
CA ALA A 151 -19.05 0.01 -8.77
C ALA A 151 -18.40 0.61 -10.04
N GLU A 152 -18.98 1.69 -10.57
CA GLU A 152 -18.44 2.45 -11.70
C GLU A 152 -18.09 3.87 -11.25
N ASP A 153 -17.11 4.50 -11.90
CA ASP A 153 -16.64 5.86 -11.59
C ASP A 153 -16.81 6.81 -12.78
N ALA A 154 -16.32 8.04 -12.63
CA ALA A 154 -16.26 9.02 -13.72
C ALA A 154 -17.63 9.41 -14.34
N SER A 155 -18.70 9.32 -13.55
CA SER A 155 -20.09 9.54 -13.98
C SER A 155 -20.58 8.54 -15.04
N LEU A 156 -19.92 7.39 -15.19
CA LEU A 156 -20.39 6.31 -16.06
C LEU A 156 -21.78 5.84 -15.62
N GLY A 157 -22.71 5.81 -16.59
CA GLY A 157 -24.12 5.50 -16.32
C GLY A 157 -24.90 6.59 -15.61
N ILE A 158 -24.38 7.83 -15.54
CA ILE A 158 -25.09 9.00 -15.01
C ILE A 158 -25.41 9.98 -16.15
N ASP A 159 -26.71 10.17 -16.36
CA ASP A 159 -27.32 11.08 -17.33
C ASP A 159 -28.57 11.77 -16.71
N SER A 160 -29.25 12.62 -17.47
CA SER A 160 -30.43 13.35 -16.99
C SER A 160 -31.59 12.46 -16.53
N GLY A 161 -31.67 11.20 -17.01
CA GLY A 161 -32.65 10.21 -16.56
C GLY A 161 -32.25 9.46 -15.30
N SER A 162 -31.10 9.78 -14.70
CA SER A 162 -30.65 9.13 -13.46
C SER A 162 -31.37 9.65 -12.22
N VAL A 163 -31.89 10.88 -12.27
CA VAL A 163 -32.71 11.45 -11.19
C VAL A 163 -34.18 11.18 -11.51
N VAL A 164 -34.85 10.48 -10.60
CA VAL A 164 -36.22 9.97 -10.77
C VAL A 164 -37.09 10.39 -9.59
N GLU A 165 -38.36 10.67 -9.86
CA GLU A 165 -39.33 11.11 -8.84
C GLU A 165 -40.38 10.04 -8.52
N THR A 166 -40.50 9.00 -9.35
CA THR A 166 -41.55 7.98 -9.23
C THR A 166 -40.99 6.56 -9.22
N PRO A 167 -41.70 5.61 -8.58
CA PRO A 167 -41.34 4.19 -8.63
C PRO A 167 -41.23 3.64 -10.05
N ASP A 168 -42.13 4.02 -10.96
CA ASP A 168 -42.13 3.52 -12.34
C ASP A 168 -40.87 3.98 -13.10
N ALA A 169 -40.50 5.26 -12.98
CA ALA A 169 -39.26 5.78 -13.57
C ALA A 169 -38.02 5.10 -12.97
N ALA A 170 -38.04 4.78 -11.67
CA ALA A 170 -36.96 4.04 -11.04
C ALA A 170 -36.82 2.60 -11.55
N ARG A 171 -37.93 1.90 -11.85
CA ARG A 171 -37.89 0.55 -12.45
C ARG A 171 -37.28 0.60 -13.85
N GLU A 172 -37.71 1.55 -14.68
CA GLU A 172 -37.13 1.75 -16.02
C GLU A 172 -35.63 2.02 -15.94
N ARG A 173 -35.22 2.92 -15.03
CA ARG A 173 -33.80 3.24 -14.84
C ARG A 173 -33.01 2.06 -14.28
N PHE A 174 -33.58 1.28 -13.38
CA PHE A 174 -32.96 0.07 -12.82
C PHE A 174 -32.63 -0.94 -13.92
N HIS A 175 -33.59 -1.26 -14.80
CA HIS A 175 -33.37 -2.22 -15.90
C HIS A 175 -32.29 -1.72 -16.87
N LEU A 176 -32.32 -0.45 -17.24
CA LEU A 176 -31.30 0.14 -18.11
C LEU A 176 -29.89 0.00 -17.51
N LEU A 177 -29.74 0.31 -16.22
CA LEU A 177 -28.45 0.21 -15.54
C LEU A 177 -28.02 -1.25 -15.33
N ALA A 178 -28.93 -2.13 -14.94
CA ALA A 178 -28.66 -3.54 -14.74
C ALA A 178 -28.22 -4.24 -16.04
N ASP A 179 -28.87 -3.93 -17.17
CA ASP A 179 -28.53 -4.50 -18.47
C ASP A 179 -27.16 -4.02 -18.97
N ARG A 180 -26.85 -2.73 -18.76
CA ARG A 180 -25.63 -2.11 -19.30
C ARG A 180 -24.41 -2.30 -18.40
N PHE A 181 -24.57 -2.13 -17.08
CA PHE A 181 -23.48 -2.10 -16.10
C PHE A 181 -23.47 -3.31 -15.15
N GLY A 182 -24.58 -4.05 -15.09
CA GLY A 182 -24.76 -5.16 -14.16
C GLY A 182 -25.23 -4.69 -12.79
N LEU A 183 -25.33 -5.66 -11.86
CA LEU A 183 -25.81 -5.45 -10.50
C LEU A 183 -24.65 -5.31 -9.49
N PRO A 184 -24.90 -4.69 -8.32
CA PRO A 184 -26.14 -4.02 -7.92
C PRO A 184 -26.27 -2.59 -8.49
N VAL A 185 -27.50 -2.07 -8.52
CA VAL A 185 -27.79 -0.66 -8.77
C VAL A 185 -27.96 0.04 -7.42
N LEU A 186 -27.28 1.17 -7.25
CA LEU A 186 -27.41 2.01 -6.07
C LEU A 186 -28.57 2.98 -6.27
N VAL A 187 -29.55 2.92 -5.36
CA VAL A 187 -30.61 3.94 -5.24
C VAL A 187 -30.24 4.84 -4.08
N GLU A 188 -30.19 6.15 -4.31
CA GLU A 188 -29.77 7.13 -3.32
C GLU A 188 -30.72 8.33 -3.29
N LYS A 189 -30.96 8.92 -2.11
CA LYS A 189 -31.74 10.14 -1.97
C LYS A 189 -31.04 11.27 -2.72
N PHE A 190 -31.73 11.90 -3.66
CA PHE A 190 -31.17 12.99 -4.43
C PHE A 190 -31.19 14.29 -3.61
N ILE A 191 -30.02 14.84 -3.35
CA ILE A 191 -29.84 16.12 -2.67
C ILE A 191 -29.63 17.21 -3.73
N ALA A 192 -30.70 17.96 -4.04
CA ALA A 192 -30.75 18.90 -5.15
C ALA A 192 -29.95 20.21 -4.96
N GLY A 193 -29.40 20.45 -3.77
CA GLY A 193 -28.64 21.65 -3.45
C GLY A 193 -27.25 21.67 -4.11
N ARG A 194 -26.27 22.22 -3.40
CA ARG A 194 -24.94 22.52 -3.97
C ARG A 194 -24.10 21.24 -4.12
N GLU A 195 -23.20 21.20 -5.08
CA GLU A 195 -22.19 20.14 -5.21
C GLU A 195 -20.80 20.71 -4.96
N LEU A 196 -20.14 20.20 -3.92
CA LEU A 196 -18.80 20.61 -3.53
C LEU A 196 -17.86 19.41 -3.66
N ASN A 197 -16.59 19.67 -3.97
CA ASN A 197 -15.53 18.68 -3.80
C ASN A 197 -14.40 19.26 -2.97
N VAL A 198 -13.82 18.43 -2.12
CA VAL A 198 -12.71 18.77 -1.24
C VAL A 198 -11.51 17.93 -1.62
N ALA A 199 -10.52 18.56 -2.26
CA ALA A 199 -9.22 17.96 -2.44
C ALA A 199 -8.50 17.92 -1.09
N VAL A 200 -7.98 16.75 -0.72
CA VAL A 200 -7.21 16.53 0.51
C VAL A 200 -5.81 16.05 0.11
N LEU A 201 -4.78 16.76 0.55
CA LEU A 201 -3.38 16.40 0.34
C LEU A 201 -2.69 16.25 1.69
N GLN A 202 -2.11 15.07 1.93
CA GLN A 202 -1.27 14.81 3.09
C GLN A 202 0.13 15.37 2.84
N THR A 203 0.57 16.29 3.70
CA THR A 203 1.91 16.86 3.68
C THR A 203 2.68 16.51 4.95
N PRO A 204 4.01 16.71 5.00
CA PRO A 204 4.77 16.53 6.25
C PRO A 204 4.25 17.39 7.41
N SER A 205 3.55 18.49 7.12
CA SER A 205 2.98 19.40 8.13
C SER A 205 1.51 19.10 8.51
N GLY A 206 0.96 17.99 8.01
CA GLY A 206 -0.46 17.64 8.16
C GLY A 206 -1.26 17.79 6.86
N LEU A 207 -2.58 17.69 6.96
CA LEU A 207 -3.47 17.76 5.81
C LEU A 207 -3.63 19.20 5.29
N ARG A 208 -3.58 19.37 3.98
CA ARG A 208 -3.97 20.59 3.26
C ARG A 208 -5.23 20.30 2.47
N LEU A 209 -6.20 21.21 2.55
CA LEU A 209 -7.52 21.02 1.94
C LEU A 209 -7.87 22.22 1.05
N GLY A 210 -8.48 21.96 -0.11
CA GLY A 210 -9.06 22.99 -0.98
C GLY A 210 -10.47 22.60 -1.39
N ILE A 211 -11.39 23.57 -1.40
CA ILE A 211 -12.80 23.34 -1.72
C ILE A 211 -13.08 23.91 -3.11
N ASN A 212 -13.80 23.17 -3.94
CA ASN A 212 -14.36 23.64 -5.18
C ASN A 212 -15.87 23.44 -5.19
N GLU A 213 -16.58 24.21 -5.99
CA GLU A 213 -18.02 24.03 -6.26
C GLU A 213 -18.26 23.85 -7.75
N ILE A 214 -19.14 22.93 -8.10
CA ILE A 214 -19.70 22.86 -9.45
C ILE A 214 -20.91 23.80 -9.50
N ASP A 215 -20.83 24.83 -10.35
CA ASP A 215 -21.89 25.81 -10.48
C ASP A 215 -22.94 25.35 -11.50
N PHE A 216 -24.11 24.97 -11.01
CA PHE A 216 -25.24 24.57 -11.85
C PHE A 216 -26.17 25.74 -12.23
N SER A 217 -25.84 26.99 -11.88
CA SER A 217 -26.73 28.14 -12.10
C SER A 217 -27.06 28.43 -13.56
N ALA A 218 -26.21 27.98 -14.49
CA ALA A 218 -26.41 28.14 -15.92
C ALA A 218 -27.17 26.95 -16.57
N LEU A 219 -27.42 25.85 -15.84
CA LEU A 219 -28.21 24.74 -16.38
C LEU A 219 -29.70 25.12 -16.51
N PRO A 220 -30.39 24.70 -17.58
CA PRO A 220 -31.82 24.91 -17.71
C PRO A 220 -32.59 24.24 -16.57
N GLY A 221 -33.68 24.85 -16.10
CA GLY A 221 -34.46 24.33 -14.96
C GLY A 221 -35.06 22.92 -15.15
N SER A 222 -35.14 22.44 -16.40
CA SER A 222 -35.55 21.07 -16.73
C SER A 222 -34.44 20.02 -16.53
N HIS A 223 -33.19 20.44 -16.34
CA HIS A 223 -32.06 19.55 -16.16
C HIS A 223 -31.82 19.32 -14.66
N PRO A 224 -31.65 18.06 -14.23
CA PRO A 224 -31.20 17.80 -12.87
C PRO A 224 -29.82 18.43 -12.67
N LYS A 225 -29.61 19.03 -11.49
CA LYS A 225 -28.33 19.64 -11.09
C LYS A 225 -27.31 18.56 -10.77
N ILE A 226 -26.87 17.80 -11.76
CA ILE A 226 -25.90 16.70 -11.66
C ILE A 226 -24.80 16.88 -12.70
N LEU A 227 -23.59 16.41 -12.38
CA LEU A 227 -22.51 16.31 -13.34
C LEU A 227 -22.61 14.99 -14.13
N THR A 228 -23.27 15.05 -15.29
CA THR A 228 -23.41 13.89 -16.20
C THR A 228 -22.06 13.52 -16.84
N TYR A 229 -21.97 12.31 -17.41
CA TYR A 229 -20.79 11.92 -18.19
C TYR A 229 -20.46 12.93 -19.30
N GLU A 230 -21.47 13.37 -20.04
CA GLU A 230 -21.33 14.38 -21.10
C GLU A 230 -20.78 15.71 -20.56
N ALA A 231 -21.31 16.19 -19.43
CA ALA A 231 -20.83 17.40 -18.79
C ALA A 231 -19.36 17.32 -18.36
N LYS A 232 -18.85 16.11 -18.11
CA LYS A 232 -17.50 15.88 -17.59
C LYS A 232 -16.46 15.62 -18.69
N TRP A 233 -16.84 14.93 -19.76
CA TRP A 233 -15.88 14.40 -20.75
C TRP A 233 -16.08 14.89 -22.17
N ALA A 234 -17.22 15.53 -22.47
CA ALA A 234 -17.45 16.18 -23.76
C ALA A 234 -17.15 17.67 -23.63
N GLU A 235 -15.88 18.05 -23.75
CA GLU A 235 -15.39 19.44 -23.61
C GLU A 235 -16.14 20.43 -24.54
N ASP A 236 -16.58 19.95 -25.71
CA ASP A 236 -17.33 20.74 -26.68
C ASP A 236 -18.85 20.81 -26.41
N SER A 237 -19.37 20.05 -25.44
CA SER A 237 -20.80 20.02 -25.13
C SER A 237 -21.28 21.32 -24.48
N ASP A 238 -22.54 21.68 -24.73
CA ASP A 238 -23.17 22.80 -24.04
C ASP A 238 -23.24 22.56 -22.53
N VAL A 239 -23.49 21.31 -22.10
CA VAL A 239 -23.62 20.97 -20.68
C VAL A 239 -22.29 21.19 -19.94
N CYS A 240 -21.14 20.84 -20.53
CA CYS A 240 -19.82 21.11 -19.94
C CYS A 240 -19.58 22.62 -19.73
N ARG A 241 -19.95 23.46 -20.71
CA ARG A 241 -19.82 24.93 -20.61
C ARG A 241 -20.73 25.52 -19.54
N LEU A 242 -21.87 24.89 -19.27
CA LEU A 242 -22.88 25.35 -18.32
C LEU A 242 -22.61 24.88 -16.87
N THR A 243 -21.55 24.11 -16.63
CA THR A 243 -21.17 23.63 -15.28
C THR A 243 -19.75 24.06 -14.89
N PRO A 244 -19.43 25.36 -14.82
CA PRO A 244 -18.10 25.82 -14.47
C PRO A 244 -17.74 25.47 -13.01
N VAL A 245 -16.45 25.28 -12.76
CA VAL A 245 -15.92 25.03 -11.41
C VAL A 245 -15.51 26.35 -10.76
N LYS A 246 -16.07 26.65 -9.58
CA LYS A 246 -15.69 27.80 -8.75
C LYS A 246 -14.64 27.40 -7.72
N THR A 247 -13.53 28.13 -7.74
CA THR A 247 -12.34 27.86 -6.93
C THR A 247 -11.69 29.18 -6.49
N PRO A 248 -11.74 29.58 -5.21
CA PRO A 248 -12.58 29.01 -4.15
C PRO A 248 -14.07 29.36 -4.34
N PRO A 249 -15.00 28.55 -3.82
CA PRO A 249 -16.43 28.85 -3.83
C PRO A 249 -16.81 29.87 -2.76
N ASN A 250 -17.97 30.51 -2.94
CA ASN A 250 -18.55 31.41 -1.95
C ASN A 250 -19.35 30.59 -0.91
N LEU A 251 -18.75 30.34 0.26
CA LEU A 251 -19.33 29.55 1.35
C LEU A 251 -19.41 30.38 2.63
N THR A 252 -20.41 30.09 3.48
CA THR A 252 -20.41 30.59 4.86
C THR A 252 -19.21 30.01 5.62
N PRO A 253 -18.65 30.73 6.61
CA PRO A 253 -17.54 30.20 7.42
C PRO A 253 -17.89 28.87 8.10
N THR A 254 -19.14 28.72 8.54
CA THR A 254 -19.66 27.49 9.16
C THR A 254 -19.63 26.32 8.20
N LEU A 255 -20.22 26.47 7.00
CA LEU A 255 -20.25 25.39 6.00
C LEU A 255 -18.84 25.01 5.53
N SER A 256 -17.97 26.01 5.32
CA SER A 256 -16.55 25.76 4.96
C SER A 256 -15.83 24.96 6.05
N HIS A 257 -16.06 25.28 7.32
CA HIS A 257 -15.48 24.54 8.45
C HIS A 257 -16.02 23.11 8.52
N GLU A 258 -17.33 22.92 8.39
CA GLU A 258 -17.99 21.61 8.48
C GLU A 258 -17.54 20.67 7.36
N VAL A 259 -17.56 21.13 6.11
CA VAL A 259 -17.14 20.34 4.94
C VAL A 259 -15.67 19.93 5.03
N ARG A 260 -14.78 20.82 5.50
CA ARG A 260 -13.37 20.49 5.75
C ARG A 260 -13.21 19.47 6.87
N GLY A 261 -13.95 19.64 7.97
CA GLY A 261 -13.93 18.73 9.10
C GLY A 261 -14.39 17.33 8.72
N LEU A 262 -15.45 17.21 7.92
CA LEU A 262 -15.94 15.94 7.39
C LEU A 262 -14.96 15.29 6.41
N ALA A 263 -14.35 16.07 5.50
CA ALA A 263 -13.36 15.55 4.57
C ALA A 263 -12.11 15.03 5.30
N GLN A 264 -11.63 15.77 6.31
CA GLN A 264 -10.54 15.32 7.17
C GLN A 264 -10.91 14.05 7.95
N ALA A 265 -12.09 14.02 8.58
CA ALA A 265 -12.54 12.86 9.34
C ALA A 265 -12.69 11.62 8.45
N ALA A 266 -13.21 11.78 7.22
CA ALA A 266 -13.26 10.70 6.24
C ALA A 266 -11.85 10.22 5.86
N PHE A 267 -10.92 11.14 5.59
CA PHE A 267 -9.52 10.84 5.29
C PHE A 267 -8.88 9.98 6.38
N GLU A 268 -8.97 10.43 7.63
CA GLU A 268 -8.35 9.77 8.78
C GLU A 268 -9.02 8.45 9.14
N LYS A 269 -10.36 8.41 9.25
CA LYS A 269 -11.09 7.22 9.73
C LYS A 269 -11.09 6.07 8.73
N LEU A 270 -10.98 6.35 7.43
CA LEU A 270 -10.89 5.32 6.38
C LEU A 270 -9.45 4.87 6.09
N GLY A 271 -8.45 5.47 6.77
CA GLY A 271 -7.05 5.12 6.56
C GLY A 271 -6.51 5.54 5.18
N LEU A 272 -7.04 6.62 4.61
CA LEU A 272 -6.53 7.21 3.38
C LEU A 272 -5.12 7.80 3.62
N ARG A 273 -4.31 7.88 2.56
CA ARG A 273 -2.95 8.43 2.59
C ARG A 273 -2.61 9.16 1.30
N GLY A 274 -1.62 10.05 1.37
CA GLY A 274 -1.12 10.76 0.20
C GLY A 274 -2.09 11.85 -0.25
N TYR A 275 -3.14 11.49 -0.99
CA TYR A 275 -4.13 12.42 -1.48
C TYR A 275 -5.48 11.72 -1.68
N ALA A 276 -6.56 12.50 -1.73
CA ALA A 276 -7.92 12.04 -2.03
C ALA A 276 -8.81 13.22 -2.45
N ARG A 277 -9.99 12.94 -2.99
CA ARG A 277 -11.06 13.93 -3.19
C ARG A 277 -12.35 13.44 -2.56
N VAL A 278 -12.93 14.22 -1.65
CA VAL A 278 -14.22 13.92 -1.03
C VAL A 278 -15.28 14.80 -1.67
N ASP A 279 -16.28 14.17 -2.28
CA ASP A 279 -17.37 14.85 -2.98
C ASP A 279 -18.60 14.94 -2.06
N PHE A 280 -19.25 16.10 -2.06
CA PHE A 280 -20.35 16.44 -1.17
C PHE A 280 -21.55 16.97 -1.95
N ARG A 281 -22.74 16.68 -1.41
CA ARG A 281 -23.94 17.49 -1.67
C ARG A 281 -24.31 18.27 -0.42
N VAL A 282 -24.68 19.53 -0.60
CA VAL A 282 -25.15 20.39 0.50
C VAL A 282 -26.62 20.68 0.26
N ASP A 283 -27.47 20.37 1.24
CA ASP A 283 -28.91 20.64 1.13
C ASP A 283 -29.26 22.11 1.42
N GLU A 284 -30.56 22.43 1.33
CA GLU A 284 -31.08 23.79 1.54
C GLU A 284 -30.89 24.31 2.97
N SER A 285 -30.65 23.41 3.94
CA SER A 285 -30.35 23.76 5.34
C SER A 285 -28.85 23.93 5.60
N GLU A 286 -28.05 24.04 4.54
CA GLU A 286 -26.59 24.04 4.57
C GLU A 286 -25.97 22.78 5.20
N HIS A 287 -26.67 21.64 5.22
CA HIS A 287 -26.11 20.41 5.76
C HIS A 287 -25.35 19.62 4.68
N PRO A 288 -24.04 19.34 4.88
CA PRO A 288 -23.22 18.60 3.92
C PRO A 288 -23.34 17.08 4.09
N TRP A 289 -23.53 16.40 2.96
CA TRP A 289 -23.64 14.96 2.83
C TRP A 289 -22.49 14.42 1.98
N ILE A 290 -21.70 13.49 2.49
CA ILE A 290 -20.64 12.83 1.71
C ILE A 290 -21.30 11.98 0.63
N LEU A 291 -21.10 12.37 -0.62
CA LEU A 291 -21.60 11.68 -1.79
C LEU A 291 -20.69 10.50 -2.13
N GLU A 292 -19.39 10.76 -2.20
CA GLU A 292 -18.37 9.84 -2.68
C GLU A 292 -16.98 10.22 -2.16
N ILE A 293 -16.08 9.25 -2.10
CA ILE A 293 -14.67 9.44 -1.78
C ILE A 293 -13.85 8.81 -2.90
N ASN A 294 -13.08 9.65 -3.58
CA ASN A 294 -12.19 9.25 -4.65
C ASN A 294 -10.79 9.15 -4.05
N PRO A 295 -10.25 7.93 -3.81
CA PRO A 295 -8.94 7.77 -3.19
C PRO A 295 -7.82 8.24 -4.12
N ASN A 296 -7.88 7.95 -5.42
CA ASN A 296 -6.86 8.39 -6.37
C ASN A 296 -7.53 9.30 -7.43
N PRO A 297 -7.89 10.55 -7.08
CA PRO A 297 -8.50 11.44 -8.06
C PRO A 297 -7.50 11.84 -9.14
N ASP A 298 -8.01 12.24 -10.30
CA ASP A 298 -7.24 12.89 -11.36
C ASP A 298 -6.51 14.13 -10.82
N ILE A 299 -5.19 14.15 -11.05
CA ILE A 299 -4.27 15.22 -10.67
C ILE A 299 -3.62 15.88 -11.89
N SER A 300 -4.24 15.83 -13.07
CA SER A 300 -3.84 16.64 -14.23
C SER A 300 -3.90 18.14 -13.88
N GLU A 301 -3.10 18.97 -14.55
CA GLU A 301 -2.97 20.41 -14.22
C GLU A 301 -4.29 21.18 -14.32
N ASP A 302 -5.19 20.74 -15.19
CA ASP A 302 -6.52 21.28 -15.42
C ASP A 302 -7.62 20.59 -14.59
N ALA A 303 -7.30 19.51 -13.89
CA ALA A 303 -8.24 18.75 -13.07
C ALA A 303 -8.63 19.49 -11.78
N GLY A 304 -9.76 19.08 -11.20
CA GLY A 304 -10.31 19.68 -9.97
C GLY A 304 -9.34 19.65 -8.78
N PHE A 305 -8.50 18.60 -8.68
CA PHE A 305 -7.50 18.51 -7.61
C PHE A 305 -6.41 19.57 -7.76
N ALA A 306 -5.84 19.72 -8.97
CA ALA A 306 -4.79 20.71 -9.24
C ALA A 306 -5.32 22.15 -9.07
N LYS A 307 -6.55 22.41 -9.50
CA LYS A 307 -7.25 23.69 -9.28
C LYS A 307 -7.34 24.06 -7.79
N SER A 308 -7.37 23.10 -6.88
CA SER A 308 -7.41 23.36 -5.44
C SER A 308 -6.05 23.73 -4.82
N LEU A 309 -4.92 23.48 -5.49
CA LEU A 309 -3.57 23.67 -4.92
C LEU A 309 -3.26 25.11 -4.49
N PRO A 310 -3.68 26.18 -5.21
CA PRO A 310 -3.47 27.55 -4.75
C PRO A 310 -4.11 27.83 -3.37
N GLN A 311 -5.26 27.22 -3.07
CA GLN A 311 -5.89 27.33 -1.75
C GLN A 311 -5.07 26.64 -0.65
N MET A 312 -4.23 25.67 -1.03
CA MET A 312 -3.29 24.97 -0.15
C MET A 312 -1.94 25.68 -0.04
N GLY A 313 -1.73 26.76 -0.81
CA GLY A 313 -0.45 27.47 -0.89
C GLY A 313 0.63 26.71 -1.67
N LEU A 314 0.24 25.86 -2.63
CA LEU A 314 1.14 25.00 -3.38
C LEU A 314 1.04 25.28 -4.89
N ALA A 315 2.19 25.28 -5.58
CA ALA A 315 2.20 25.15 -7.03
C ALA A 315 2.09 23.67 -7.42
N TYR A 316 1.70 23.41 -8.68
CA TYR A 316 1.53 22.06 -9.19
C TYR A 316 2.77 21.17 -9.02
N PRO A 317 4.00 21.61 -9.39
CA PRO A 317 5.18 20.77 -9.24
C PRO A 317 5.52 20.46 -7.77
N ASP A 318 5.22 21.37 -6.84
CA ASP A 318 5.41 21.14 -5.40
C ASP A 318 4.48 20.03 -4.89
N ALA A 319 3.22 20.04 -5.32
CA ALA A 319 2.26 19.02 -4.92
C ALA A 319 2.65 17.63 -5.47
N VAL A 320 3.07 17.55 -6.74
CA VAL A 320 3.55 16.30 -7.35
C VAL A 320 4.77 15.77 -6.60
N GLU A 321 5.73 16.63 -6.26
CA GLU A 321 6.90 16.26 -5.47
C GLU A 321 6.51 15.77 -4.06
N ILE A 322 5.58 16.46 -3.38
CA ILE A 322 5.07 16.04 -2.07
C ILE A 322 4.45 14.64 -2.16
N ILE A 323 3.62 14.38 -3.16
CA ILE A 323 2.96 13.08 -3.37
C ILE A 323 4.01 11.98 -3.60
N ALA A 324 5.01 12.23 -4.45
CA ALA A 324 6.08 11.27 -4.73
C ALA A 324 6.91 10.99 -3.47
N ARG A 325 7.31 12.03 -2.74
CA ARG A 325 8.12 11.88 -1.51
C ARG A 325 7.36 11.22 -0.38
N ALA A 326 6.05 11.43 -0.27
CA ALA A 326 5.22 10.77 0.73
C ALA A 326 5.14 9.25 0.56
N ALA A 327 5.35 8.74 -0.66
CA ALA A 327 5.41 7.30 -0.91
C ALA A 327 6.70 6.66 -0.40
N LEU A 328 7.81 7.40 -0.37
CA LEU A 328 9.10 6.89 0.08
C LEU A 328 9.05 6.51 1.57
N PRO A 329 9.73 5.43 1.98
CA PRO A 329 9.86 5.11 3.39
C PRO A 329 10.59 6.25 4.12
N GLY A 330 9.94 6.85 5.13
CA GLY A 330 10.60 7.83 6.00
C GLY A 330 11.69 7.20 6.86
N ASN A 331 12.67 8.01 7.30
CA ASN A 331 13.69 7.58 8.27
C ASN A 331 13.09 7.22 9.65
N ASP A 332 11.86 7.68 9.95
CA ASP A 332 11.13 7.47 11.21
C ASP A 332 9.97 6.47 11.07
N SER A 333 10.11 5.38 10.29
CA SER A 333 9.01 4.42 10.16
C SER A 333 8.82 3.55 11.40
N THR A 334 8.00 4.01 12.35
CA THR A 334 7.25 3.17 13.31
C THR A 334 6.07 2.45 12.65
N SER A 335 6.02 2.36 11.32
CA SER A 335 5.04 1.51 10.67
C SER A 335 5.38 0.06 10.99
N ASP A 336 4.53 -0.58 11.80
CA ASP A 336 4.30 -2.03 11.88
C ASP A 336 3.92 -2.58 10.48
N ARG A 337 4.85 -2.46 9.53
CA ARG A 337 4.82 -3.28 8.33
C ARG A 337 5.37 -4.62 8.77
N PRO A 338 4.59 -5.72 8.71
CA PRO A 338 5.20 -7.03 8.68
C PRO A 338 6.11 -7.01 7.45
N LYS A 339 7.41 -6.93 7.68
CA LYS A 339 8.41 -7.11 6.62
C LYS A 339 8.31 -8.58 6.22
N LEU A 340 7.44 -8.87 5.25
CA LEU A 340 7.45 -10.16 4.59
C LEU A 340 8.76 -10.24 3.81
N PHE A 341 9.74 -10.91 4.42
CA PHE A 341 10.85 -11.49 3.69
C PHE A 341 10.28 -12.57 2.76
N CYS A 342 10.02 -12.19 1.51
CA CYS A 342 9.64 -13.13 0.47
C CYS A 342 10.90 -13.89 0.02
N SER A 343 11.26 -14.93 0.77
CA SER A 343 12.03 -16.05 0.23
C SER A 343 11.08 -17.27 0.18
N LYS A 344 11.38 -18.25 -0.68
CA LYS A 344 10.49 -19.36 -1.11
C LYS A 344 9.97 -20.30 0.02
N HIS A 345 10.06 -19.92 1.29
CA HIS A 345 9.66 -20.69 2.47
C HIS A 345 8.58 -19.92 3.27
N LYS A 346 7.34 -19.91 2.76
CA LYS A 346 6.16 -19.14 3.23
C LYS A 346 5.67 -19.40 4.68
N GLN A 347 6.47 -19.95 5.59
CA GLN A 347 6.01 -20.28 6.94
C GLN A 347 7.01 -19.99 8.07
N ILE A 348 8.13 -19.33 7.80
CA ILE A 348 9.20 -19.13 8.80
C ILE A 348 9.23 -17.67 9.24
N ALA A 349 8.76 -17.37 10.45
CA ALA A 349 8.81 -16.03 11.05
C ALA A 349 9.98 -15.96 12.02
N VAL A 350 10.87 -14.95 11.91
CA VAL A 350 12.00 -14.80 12.84
C VAL A 350 11.80 -13.60 13.77
N ARG A 351 11.84 -13.86 15.09
CA ARG A 351 11.59 -12.89 16.17
C ARG A 351 12.71 -12.89 17.22
N SER A 352 12.68 -11.90 18.10
CA SER A 352 13.57 -11.85 19.27
C SER A 352 13.18 -12.88 20.34
N LEU A 353 14.14 -13.17 21.22
CA LEU A 353 14.00 -14.05 22.38
C LEU A 353 12.98 -13.53 23.39
N ARG A 354 12.21 -14.44 23.99
CA ARG A 354 11.21 -14.22 25.04
C ARG A 354 11.48 -15.19 26.20
N ALA A 355 10.99 -14.85 27.39
CA ALA A 355 11.21 -15.65 28.59
C ALA A 355 10.77 -17.12 28.42
N ASP A 356 9.64 -17.34 27.73
CA ASP A 356 9.07 -18.69 27.54
C ASP A 356 9.81 -19.54 26.49
N ASP A 357 10.82 -19.01 25.79
CA ASP A 357 11.55 -19.74 24.75
C ASP A 357 12.67 -20.64 25.29
N ARG A 358 13.07 -20.47 26.55
CA ARG A 358 14.18 -21.23 27.15
C ARG A 358 13.96 -22.74 27.04
N GLY A 359 12.76 -23.21 27.39
CA GLY A 359 12.39 -24.63 27.29
C GLY A 359 12.36 -25.16 25.85
N PRO A 360 11.68 -24.49 24.91
CA PRO A 360 11.75 -24.83 23.48
C PRO A 360 13.17 -24.87 22.90
N ILE A 361 14.06 -23.94 23.28
CA ILE A 361 15.48 -23.95 22.85
C ILE A 361 16.20 -25.18 23.38
N GLU A 362 16.01 -25.53 24.67
CA GLU A 362 16.59 -26.73 25.27
C GLU A 362 16.15 -28.00 24.51
N ASN A 363 14.87 -28.10 24.16
CA ASN A 363 14.33 -29.23 23.40
C ASN A 363 15.01 -29.36 22.03
N ILE A 364 15.21 -28.25 21.31
CA ILE A 364 15.89 -28.25 20.02
C ILE A 364 17.34 -28.70 20.17
N LEU A 365 18.09 -28.11 21.12
CA LEU A 365 19.49 -28.44 21.38
C LEU A 365 19.67 -29.93 21.65
N ARG A 366 18.89 -30.49 22.59
CA ARG A 366 18.94 -31.92 22.93
C ARG A 366 18.45 -32.82 21.79
N GLY A 367 17.43 -32.37 21.05
CA GLY A 367 16.83 -33.11 19.95
C GLY A 367 17.75 -33.30 18.73
N THR A 368 18.78 -32.47 18.57
CA THR A 368 19.75 -32.63 17.46
C THR A 368 20.68 -33.82 17.61
N GLY A 369 20.96 -34.26 18.84
CA GLY A 369 21.96 -35.30 19.12
C GLY A 369 23.41 -34.89 18.84
N PHE A 370 23.69 -33.62 18.51
CA PHE A 370 25.05 -33.14 18.20
C PHE A 370 25.81 -32.58 19.40
N PHE A 371 25.10 -32.22 20.49
CA PHE A 371 25.68 -31.51 21.62
C PHE A 371 25.69 -32.36 22.89
N HIS A 372 26.80 -32.31 23.64
CA HIS A 372 26.93 -32.91 24.96
C HIS A 372 26.15 -32.09 26.00
N ASN A 373 25.88 -32.70 27.16
CA ASN A 373 25.13 -32.02 28.24
C ASN A 373 25.78 -30.70 28.69
N GLU A 374 27.12 -30.63 28.69
CA GLU A 374 27.87 -29.42 29.04
C GLU A 374 27.69 -28.32 27.99
N GLU A 375 27.72 -28.66 26.70
CA GLU A 375 27.49 -27.72 25.60
C GLU A 375 26.05 -27.16 25.63
N VAL A 376 25.07 -28.00 25.94
CA VAL A 376 23.67 -27.57 26.13
C VAL A 376 23.56 -26.63 27.33
N ALA A 377 24.26 -26.92 28.44
CA ALA A 377 24.25 -26.06 29.61
C ALA A 377 24.83 -24.66 29.30
N VAL A 378 25.95 -24.60 28.59
CA VAL A 378 26.56 -23.32 28.15
C VAL A 378 25.63 -22.54 27.23
N ALA A 379 24.98 -23.20 26.27
CA ALA A 379 24.03 -22.53 25.38
C ALA A 379 22.82 -21.94 26.14
N LEU A 380 22.32 -22.63 27.16
CA LEU A 380 21.22 -22.14 27.99
C LEU A 380 21.66 -21.02 28.95
N GLU A 381 22.90 -21.04 29.44
CA GLU A 381 23.45 -19.92 30.22
C GLU A 381 23.47 -18.62 29.40
N LEU A 382 23.84 -18.69 28.12
CA LEU A 382 23.78 -17.53 27.22
C LEU A 382 22.34 -17.05 26.97
N VAL A 383 21.37 -17.96 26.92
CA VAL A 383 19.94 -17.61 26.83
C VAL A 383 19.48 -16.92 28.10
N ASP A 384 19.85 -17.44 29.26
CA ASP A 384 19.50 -16.89 30.58
C ASP A 384 20.11 -15.49 30.76
N ASP A 385 21.37 -15.30 30.36
CA ASP A 385 22.04 -14.00 30.36
C ASP A 385 21.32 -12.97 29.48
N ALA A 386 20.96 -13.36 28.25
CA ALA A 386 20.24 -12.49 27.31
C ALA A 386 18.82 -12.13 27.79
N LEU A 387 18.19 -12.96 28.62
CA LEU A 387 16.87 -12.70 29.20
C LEU A 387 16.93 -11.81 30.46
N GLN A 388 17.97 -11.95 31.29
CA GLN A 388 18.05 -11.28 32.58
C GLN A 388 18.65 -9.87 32.51
N LYS A 389 19.52 -9.60 31.54
CA LYS A 389 20.23 -8.32 31.44
C LYS A 389 19.63 -7.46 30.33
N ALA A 390 18.64 -6.63 30.69
CA ALA A 390 17.92 -5.75 29.75
C ALA A 390 18.83 -4.83 28.91
N ASP A 391 20.04 -4.52 29.42
CA ASP A 391 21.01 -3.62 28.78
C ASP A 391 22.24 -4.35 28.18
N GLN A 392 22.32 -5.69 28.23
CA GLN A 392 23.47 -6.42 27.68
C GLN A 392 23.45 -6.40 26.15
N GLN A 393 24.59 -6.02 25.54
CA GLN A 393 24.74 -5.95 24.08
C GLN A 393 25.70 -7.01 23.52
N ASP A 394 26.03 -8.03 24.32
CA ASP A 394 27.05 -9.02 23.99
C ASP A 394 26.51 -10.17 23.15
N TYR A 395 25.26 -10.60 23.40
CA TYR A 395 24.64 -11.74 22.74
C TYR A 395 23.24 -11.40 22.23
N PHE A 396 22.99 -11.70 20.97
CA PHE A 396 21.72 -11.47 20.28
C PHE A 396 21.15 -12.77 19.78
N PHE A 397 19.84 -12.96 20.00
CA PHE A 397 19.13 -14.16 19.62
C PHE A 397 18.04 -13.87 18.58
N GLY A 398 18.02 -14.67 17.51
CA GLY A 398 16.93 -14.74 16.54
C GLY A 398 16.27 -16.11 16.57
N LEU A 399 14.95 -16.16 16.70
CA LEU A 399 14.18 -17.38 16.85
C LEU A 399 13.22 -17.53 15.68
N ALA A 400 13.32 -18.64 14.96
CA ALA A 400 12.48 -18.96 13.82
C ALA A 400 11.29 -19.80 14.26
N ASP A 401 10.07 -19.27 14.16
CA ASP A 401 8.82 -19.99 14.39
C ASP A 401 8.23 -20.49 13.07
N ILE A 402 7.62 -21.68 13.13
CA ILE A 402 6.70 -22.20 12.11
C ILE A 402 5.34 -22.44 12.78
N GLY A 403 4.35 -21.63 12.42
CA GLY A 403 3.07 -21.61 13.13
C GLY A 403 3.27 -21.18 14.58
N ASN A 404 2.88 -22.03 15.54
CA ASN A 404 3.03 -21.78 16.98
C ASN A 404 4.21 -22.55 17.61
N ALA A 405 5.09 -23.16 16.81
CA ALA A 405 6.21 -23.96 17.29
C ALA A 405 7.56 -23.33 16.90
N LEU A 406 8.50 -23.33 17.85
CA LEU A 406 9.87 -22.92 17.60
C LEU A 406 10.55 -23.97 16.71
N ALA A 407 11.10 -23.54 15.58
CA ALA A 407 11.70 -24.38 14.56
C ALA A 407 13.24 -24.28 14.53
N GLY A 408 13.82 -23.23 15.11
CA GLY A 408 15.26 -23.05 15.23
C GLY A 408 15.63 -21.70 15.83
N PHE A 409 16.92 -21.50 16.13
CA PHE A 409 17.44 -20.25 16.64
C PHE A 409 18.87 -19.97 16.14
N VAL A 410 19.26 -18.70 16.23
CA VAL A 410 20.61 -18.21 15.98
C VAL A 410 21.05 -17.31 17.14
N CYS A 411 22.30 -17.44 17.56
CA CYS A 411 22.95 -16.61 18.56
C CYS A 411 24.23 -16.01 17.98
N TYR A 412 24.41 -14.71 18.14
CA TYR A 412 25.58 -14.00 17.67
C TYR A 412 25.95 -12.81 18.57
N GLY A 413 27.18 -12.31 18.43
CA GLY A 413 27.65 -11.14 19.20
C GLY A 413 28.80 -10.43 18.53
N GLN A 414 29.13 -9.23 19.00
CA GLN A 414 30.32 -8.52 18.52
C GLN A 414 31.57 -9.16 19.15
N ARG A 415 32.57 -9.50 18.34
CA ARG A 415 33.85 -10.02 18.83
C ARG A 415 34.55 -8.90 19.62
N PRO A 416 34.84 -9.09 20.92
CA PRO A 416 35.51 -8.08 21.73
C PRO A 416 36.84 -7.63 21.11
N LEU A 417 37.20 -6.36 21.31
CA LEU A 417 38.44 -5.76 20.82
C LEU A 417 38.61 -5.79 19.28
N THR A 418 37.49 -5.83 18.54
CA THR A 418 37.50 -5.73 17.06
C THR A 418 36.65 -4.58 16.55
N GLU A 419 37.01 -4.07 15.37
CA GLU A 419 36.22 -3.09 14.64
C GLU A 419 35.13 -3.80 13.83
N ALA A 420 33.89 -3.73 14.36
CA ALA A 420 32.67 -4.23 13.75
C ALA A 420 32.77 -5.67 13.18
N THR A 421 33.49 -6.54 13.87
CA THR A 421 33.55 -7.97 13.55
C THR A 421 32.65 -8.73 14.52
N TYR A 422 31.88 -9.69 14.00
CA TYR A 422 30.86 -10.41 14.75
C TYR A 422 31.13 -11.90 14.72
N ASP A 423 30.79 -12.58 15.81
CA ASP A 423 30.81 -14.03 15.92
C ASP A 423 29.43 -14.60 15.80
N LEU A 424 29.31 -15.66 15.02
CA LEU A 424 28.20 -16.58 15.09
C LEU A 424 28.51 -17.64 16.14
N TYR A 425 27.89 -17.54 17.32
CA TYR A 425 28.09 -18.51 18.39
C TYR A 425 27.29 -19.79 18.15
N TRP A 426 26.02 -19.65 17.76
CA TRP A 426 25.13 -20.79 17.55
C TRP A 426 24.20 -20.57 16.38
N VAL A 427 23.97 -21.60 15.59
CA VAL A 427 22.82 -21.72 14.69
C VAL A 427 22.31 -23.14 14.78
N CYS A 428 21.06 -23.30 15.18
CA CYS A 428 20.47 -24.60 15.40
C CYS A 428 19.06 -24.65 14.84
N VAL A 429 18.74 -25.75 14.17
CA VAL A 429 17.42 -26.02 13.60
C VAL A 429 16.96 -27.36 14.13
N ASP A 430 15.69 -27.47 14.49
CA ASP A 430 15.09 -28.73 14.89
C ASP A 430 15.36 -29.82 13.84
N ALA A 431 15.84 -30.99 14.29
CA ALA A 431 16.27 -32.07 13.42
C ALA A 431 15.15 -32.56 12.47
N SER A 432 13.89 -32.52 12.91
CA SER A 432 12.74 -32.91 12.09
C SER A 432 12.42 -31.92 10.97
N LEU A 433 12.99 -30.71 11.03
CA LEU A 433 12.74 -29.60 10.12
C LEU A 433 13.96 -29.22 9.27
N HIS A 434 15.03 -30.03 9.29
CA HIS A 434 16.20 -29.84 8.44
C HIS A 434 15.84 -29.82 6.94
N ASN A 435 16.68 -29.16 6.14
CA ASN A 435 16.49 -28.97 4.70
C ASN A 435 15.25 -28.17 4.26
N ARG A 436 14.59 -27.45 5.19
CA ARG A 436 13.45 -26.56 4.89
C ARG A 436 13.81 -25.07 4.72
N GLY A 437 15.11 -24.75 4.69
CA GLY A 437 15.58 -23.36 4.53
C GLY A 437 15.64 -22.53 5.82
N ILE A 438 15.25 -23.08 6.98
CA ILE A 438 15.21 -22.36 8.27
C ILE A 438 16.59 -21.80 8.65
N GLY A 439 17.65 -22.60 8.55
CA GLY A 439 19.00 -22.14 8.85
C GLY A 439 19.42 -20.95 7.99
N LYS A 440 19.04 -20.94 6.70
CA LYS A 440 19.32 -19.82 5.80
C LYS A 440 18.58 -18.55 6.23
N VAL A 441 17.29 -18.67 6.58
CA VAL A 441 16.47 -17.54 7.05
C VAL A 441 17.01 -16.96 8.36
N LEU A 442 17.43 -17.82 9.30
CA LEU A 442 18.07 -17.40 10.56
C LEU A 442 19.38 -16.63 10.30
N MET A 443 20.23 -17.15 9.40
CA MET A 443 21.47 -16.48 9.03
C MET A 443 21.24 -15.14 8.35
N GLU A 444 20.33 -15.06 7.37
CA GLU A 444 19.97 -13.80 6.71
C GLU A 444 19.47 -12.75 7.71
N TRP A 445 18.64 -13.17 8.67
CA TRP A 445 18.11 -12.31 9.73
C TRP A 445 19.19 -11.77 10.66
N ALA A 446 20.17 -12.61 11.02
CA ALA A 446 21.30 -12.23 11.86
C ALA A 446 22.25 -11.29 11.11
N GLU A 447 22.63 -11.64 9.88
CA GLU A 447 23.53 -10.86 9.02
C GLU A 447 22.96 -9.46 8.74
N GLU A 448 21.66 -9.32 8.50
CA GLU A 448 21.02 -8.01 8.30
C GLU A 448 21.17 -7.11 9.55
N ARG A 449 21.02 -7.68 10.74
CA ARG A 449 21.15 -6.94 12.02
C ARG A 449 22.58 -6.59 12.34
N MET A 450 23.51 -7.49 12.10
CA MET A 450 24.95 -7.20 12.18
C MET A 450 25.32 -6.06 11.23
N GLN A 451 24.86 -6.10 9.97
CA GLN A 451 25.11 -5.04 8.97
C GLN A 451 24.49 -3.68 9.33
N LYS A 452 23.34 -3.67 10.03
CA LYS A 452 22.76 -2.42 10.57
C LYS A 452 23.63 -1.80 11.66
N ARG A 453 24.42 -2.62 12.36
CA ARG A 453 25.42 -2.20 13.36
C ARG A 453 26.82 -2.02 12.77
N GLY A 454 26.92 -1.85 11.45
CA GLY A 454 28.19 -1.59 10.76
C GLY A 454 29.10 -2.81 10.57
N CYS A 455 28.58 -4.03 10.70
CA CYS A 455 29.38 -5.25 10.56
C CYS A 455 30.21 -5.27 9.26
N ARG A 456 31.51 -5.49 9.42
CA ARG A 456 32.51 -5.64 8.36
C ARG A 456 32.76 -7.10 8.02
N ALA A 457 32.74 -7.97 9.03
CA ALA A 457 32.98 -9.40 8.87
C ALA A 457 32.22 -10.21 9.93
N VAL A 458 31.76 -11.39 9.53
CA VAL A 458 31.24 -12.41 10.45
C VAL A 458 32.20 -13.59 10.45
N ILE A 459 32.55 -14.08 11.65
CA ILE A 459 33.38 -15.26 11.87
C ILE A 459 32.50 -16.37 12.40
N VAL A 460 32.70 -17.57 11.87
CA VAL A 460 32.05 -18.80 12.30
C VAL A 460 33.12 -19.84 12.60
N GLU A 461 33.05 -20.40 13.79
CA GLU A 461 33.95 -21.44 14.28
C GLU A 461 33.16 -22.76 14.40
N THR A 462 33.68 -23.85 13.83
CA THR A 462 32.99 -25.14 13.87
C THR A 462 33.96 -26.32 13.87
N SER A 463 33.51 -27.46 14.41
CA SER A 463 34.27 -28.71 14.50
C SER A 463 34.67 -29.26 13.13
N GLY A 464 35.82 -29.92 13.09
CA GLY A 464 36.40 -30.60 11.93
C GLY A 464 35.91 -32.05 11.75
N ARG A 465 35.19 -32.60 12.73
CA ARG A 465 34.69 -33.97 12.69
C ARG A 465 33.80 -34.23 11.46
N PRO A 466 33.75 -35.47 10.93
CA PRO A 466 32.93 -35.79 9.76
C PRO A 466 31.44 -35.48 9.94
N ILE A 467 30.93 -35.59 11.16
CA ILE A 467 29.53 -35.31 11.50
C ILE A 467 29.11 -33.86 11.25
N TYR A 468 30.05 -32.90 11.25
CA TYR A 468 29.80 -31.48 10.95
C TYR A 468 30.03 -31.12 9.48
N GLU A 469 30.33 -32.08 8.59
CA GLU A 469 30.46 -31.81 7.15
C GLU A 469 29.20 -31.12 6.55
N PRO A 470 27.96 -31.53 6.89
CA PRO A 470 26.77 -30.82 6.40
C PRO A 470 26.71 -29.35 6.86
N THR A 471 27.16 -29.06 8.08
CA THR A 471 27.22 -27.70 8.63
C THR A 471 28.24 -26.85 7.89
N ARG A 472 29.42 -27.42 7.58
CA ARG A 472 30.45 -26.76 6.78
C ARG A 472 29.99 -26.46 5.36
N GLU A 473 29.32 -27.41 4.71
CA GLU A 473 28.73 -27.22 3.37
C GLU A 473 27.59 -26.20 3.37
N PHE A 474 26.83 -26.10 4.46
CA PHE A 474 25.82 -25.05 4.64
C PHE A 474 26.46 -23.65 4.63
N TYR A 475 27.54 -23.42 5.40
CA TYR A 475 28.23 -22.12 5.43
C TYR A 475 28.78 -21.71 4.07
N LYS A 476 29.44 -22.64 3.35
CA LYS A 476 29.92 -22.38 1.98
C LYS A 476 28.79 -21.96 1.05
N ARG A 477 27.64 -22.64 1.12
CA ARG A 477 26.47 -22.37 0.26
C ARG A 477 25.87 -20.99 0.48
N ILE A 478 25.91 -20.46 1.70
CA ILE A 478 25.39 -19.12 2.02
C ILE A 478 26.47 -18.02 1.94
N GLY A 479 27.63 -18.34 1.35
CA GLY A 479 28.66 -17.38 0.96
C GLY A 479 29.76 -17.14 1.99
N TYR A 480 29.95 -18.05 2.96
CA TYR A 480 31.12 -18.00 3.84
C TYR A 480 32.29 -18.75 3.19
N LEU A 481 33.48 -18.21 3.36
CA LEU A 481 34.73 -18.79 2.86
C LEU A 481 35.49 -19.42 4.03
N GLN A 482 36.07 -20.60 3.82
CA GLN A 482 36.94 -21.20 4.83
C GLN A 482 38.28 -20.47 4.83
N GLU A 483 38.60 -19.76 5.90
CA GLU A 483 39.85 -18.99 6.05
C GLU A 483 40.97 -19.83 6.68
N ALA A 484 40.64 -20.66 7.67
CA ALA A 484 41.64 -21.39 8.43
C ALA A 484 41.12 -22.74 8.95
N ARG A 485 42.08 -23.63 9.24
CA ARG A 485 41.86 -24.89 9.93
C ARG A 485 43.00 -25.15 10.91
N ILE A 486 42.67 -25.31 12.18
CA ILE A 486 43.63 -25.64 13.24
C ILE A 486 43.39 -27.09 13.63
N LYS A 487 44.40 -27.94 13.44
CA LYS A 487 44.28 -29.37 13.74
C LYS A 487 44.23 -29.63 15.24
N ASP A 488 43.46 -30.65 15.64
CA ASP A 488 43.39 -31.15 17.01
C ASP A 488 43.10 -30.04 18.06
N PHE A 489 42.24 -29.07 17.69
CA PHE A 489 41.99 -27.88 18.51
C PHE A 489 41.07 -28.18 19.68
N TYR A 490 39.95 -28.87 19.43
CA TYR A 490 38.97 -29.19 20.48
C TYR A 490 39.39 -30.45 21.24
N GLU A 491 39.83 -31.47 20.51
CA GLU A 491 40.38 -32.73 21.01
C GLU A 491 41.17 -33.44 19.90
N ASN A 492 41.87 -34.53 20.23
CA ASN A 492 42.58 -35.32 19.21
C ASN A 492 41.59 -35.84 18.14
N GLY A 493 41.81 -35.44 16.89
CA GLY A 493 40.94 -35.75 15.76
C GLY A 493 39.79 -34.77 15.54
N ASP A 494 39.67 -33.69 16.33
CA ASP A 494 38.68 -32.63 16.15
C ASP A 494 39.34 -31.25 15.91
N ASP A 495 39.40 -30.87 14.64
CA ASP A 495 39.94 -29.58 14.21
C ASP A 495 38.98 -28.42 14.51
N LEU A 496 39.52 -27.22 14.68
CA LEU A 496 38.75 -25.99 14.51
C LEU A 496 38.79 -25.57 13.04
N VAL A 497 37.63 -25.40 12.43
CA VAL A 497 37.48 -24.86 11.07
C VAL A 497 36.83 -23.49 11.16
N ILE A 498 37.51 -22.48 10.58
CA ILE A 498 37.09 -21.07 10.65
C ILE A 498 36.57 -20.63 9.28
N TYR A 499 35.36 -20.10 9.28
CA TYR A 499 34.68 -19.54 8.12
C TYR A 499 34.44 -18.04 8.31
N THR A 500 34.58 -17.25 7.25
CA THR A 500 34.30 -15.82 7.27
C THR A 500 33.38 -15.37 6.15
N LYS A 501 32.65 -14.30 6.39
CA LYS A 501 31.91 -13.57 5.36
C LYS A 501 32.12 -12.08 5.55
N HIS A 502 32.59 -11.42 4.50
CA HIS A 502 32.87 -10.00 4.49
C HIS A 502 31.71 -9.21 3.90
N PHE A 503 31.40 -8.06 4.50
CA PHE A 503 30.39 -7.14 4.01
C PHE A 503 31.05 -5.86 3.50
N PRO A 504 30.56 -5.29 2.39
CA PRO A 504 31.13 -4.08 1.81
C PRO A 504 30.94 -2.88 2.73
N ASP A 505 31.99 -2.06 2.84
CA ASP A 505 32.03 -0.86 3.67
C ASP A 505 31.06 0.20 3.11
N LYS A 506 30.00 0.52 3.88
CA LYS A 506 29.00 1.52 3.46
C LYS A 506 29.57 2.93 3.35
N ALA A 507 30.74 3.20 3.96
CA ALA A 507 31.43 4.49 3.91
C ALA A 507 32.26 4.70 2.62
N LYS A 508 32.43 3.68 1.76
CA LYS A 508 33.21 3.73 0.52
C LYS A 508 32.39 3.41 -0.74
N ARG A 509 31.16 3.93 -0.83
CA ARG A 509 30.50 4.02 -2.15
C ARG A 509 30.86 5.38 -2.76
N PRO A 510 31.45 5.41 -3.96
CA PRO A 510 31.81 6.66 -4.64
C PRO A 510 30.58 7.53 -4.95
#